data_AF-A0A520AAY3-F1
#
_entry.id   AF-A0A520AAY3-F1
#
_cell.length_a   1.000
_cell.length_b   1.000
_cell.length_c   1.000
_cell.angle_alpha   90.00
_cell.angle_beta   90.00
_cell.angle_gamma   90.00
#
_symmetry.space_group_name_H-M   'P 1'
#
loop_
_entity.id
_entity.type
_entity.pdbx_description
1 polymer ?
#
loop_
_entity_poly.entity_id
_entity_poly.type
_entity_poly.pdbx_seq_one_letter_code
_entity_poly.pdbx_strand_id
1 'polypeptide(L)'
;MKGFYHRLTLKAGVLFVVLFLVGVSAQAASLVDKDILAASKQFIASLSVEQKAMAVVKYSQANAVKWTNLPCGLQCRVGILFGSLSAVQLVLAKNVAKVALGTAPGSGYDQVMGIMEADAFLGKGRKEYSSENYIIAFLGVPGEKGKWQLQIGGHHLALNLTFVDGKQVSASPFFMGLEPPENTTLKKNHDALVALLGSLTSNQVAKARLVEGYGDVFVGPGKDGAFPNVKVGLKGSSLTARQKAKVIDAILQWVHIANEATAKEIMKKYS
;
A
#
# COMPACT_ATOMS: atom_id res chain seq x y z
N MET A 1 -89.75 -10.12 13.63
CA MET A 1 -88.52 -9.43 13.18
C MET A 1 -87.37 -9.89 14.06
N LYS A 2 -86.34 -10.49 13.43
CA LYS A 2 -84.95 -10.79 13.89
C LYS A 2 -84.72 -10.76 15.42
N GLY A 3 -84.49 -11.84 16.18
CA GLY A 3 -83.88 -13.13 15.89
C GLY A 3 -82.37 -13.09 16.19
N PHE A 4 -81.94 -13.50 17.39
CA PHE A 4 -80.54 -13.85 17.65
C PHE A 4 -80.43 -15.01 18.65
N TYR A 5 -79.84 -16.10 18.16
CA TYR A 5 -79.52 -17.33 18.88
C TYR A 5 -78.05 -17.31 19.34
N HIS A 6 -77.79 -18.10 20.39
CA HIS A 6 -76.53 -18.40 21.06
C HIS A 6 -75.33 -18.75 20.15
N ARG A 7 -74.11 -18.55 20.68
CA ARG A 7 -73.12 -19.63 20.92
C ARG A 7 -71.93 -19.17 21.76
N LEU A 8 -71.72 -19.88 22.87
CA LEU A 8 -70.46 -19.98 23.61
C LEU A 8 -69.46 -20.82 22.79
N THR A 9 -68.17 -20.46 22.75
CA THR A 9 -67.07 -21.43 22.66
C THR A 9 -65.81 -20.90 23.35
N LEU A 10 -65.30 -21.67 24.32
CA LEU A 10 -63.97 -21.53 24.93
C LEU A 10 -62.86 -21.63 23.87
N LYS A 11 -61.70 -21.00 24.11
CA LYS A 11 -60.38 -21.65 23.97
C LYS A 11 -59.20 -20.80 24.47
N ALA A 12 -58.36 -21.49 25.27
CA ALA A 12 -56.90 -21.40 25.38
C ALA A 12 -56.25 -20.12 25.94
N GLY A 13 -55.82 -20.20 27.20
CA GLY A 13 -54.52 -19.64 27.58
C GLY A 13 -53.38 -20.55 27.10
N VAL A 14 -52.16 -20.02 26.98
CA VAL A 14 -50.87 -20.73 27.13
C VAL A 14 -49.68 -19.77 26.91
N LEU A 15 -48.71 -19.91 27.81
CA LEU A 15 -47.26 -19.57 27.77
C LEU A 15 -46.80 -18.14 27.44
N PHE A 16 -46.35 -17.45 28.50
CA PHE A 16 -45.24 -16.51 28.39
C PHE A 16 -43.92 -17.30 28.47
N VAL A 17 -43.28 -17.53 27.34
CA VAL A 17 -41.87 -17.98 27.29
C VAL A 17 -41.01 -16.73 27.41
N VAL A 18 -40.35 -16.54 28.56
CA VAL A 18 -39.30 -15.53 28.71
C VAL A 18 -38.04 -16.11 28.07
N LEU A 19 -37.80 -15.77 26.80
CA LEU A 19 -36.54 -16.02 26.13
C LEU A 19 -35.50 -15.04 26.70
N PHE A 20 -34.60 -15.52 27.56
CA PHE A 20 -33.36 -14.81 27.85
C PHE A 20 -32.44 -14.93 26.62
N LEU A 21 -32.58 -13.98 25.69
CA LEU A 21 -31.55 -13.69 24.70
C LEU A 21 -30.36 -13.09 25.44
N VAL A 22 -29.39 -13.93 25.78
CA VAL A 22 -28.02 -13.47 26.05
C VAL A 22 -27.52 -12.91 24.72
N GLY A 23 -27.70 -11.61 24.53
CA GLY A 23 -27.10 -10.87 23.44
C GLY A 23 -25.58 -10.95 23.60
N VAL A 24 -24.95 -11.90 22.92
CA VAL A 24 -23.54 -11.77 22.58
C VAL A 24 -23.48 -10.61 21.59
N SER A 25 -23.26 -9.42 22.10
CA SER A 25 -22.91 -8.25 21.31
C SER A 25 -21.59 -8.56 20.62
N ALA A 26 -21.65 -9.13 19.42
CA ALA A 26 -20.55 -9.06 18.47
C ALA A 26 -20.45 -7.61 18.01
N GLN A 27 -19.90 -6.75 18.89
CA GLN A 27 -19.35 -5.49 18.47
C GLN A 27 -18.08 -5.84 17.69
N ALA A 28 -18.24 -6.14 16.40
CA ALA A 28 -17.17 -5.91 15.44
C ALA A 28 -16.94 -4.40 15.45
N ALA A 29 -16.16 -3.92 16.44
CA ALA A 29 -15.68 -2.56 16.48
C ALA A 29 -15.04 -2.27 15.11
N SER A 30 -15.36 -1.12 14.51
CA SER A 30 -14.77 -0.72 13.25
C SER A 30 -13.24 -0.67 13.42
N LEU A 31 -12.53 -1.66 12.89
CA LEU A 31 -11.08 -1.84 13.07
C LEU A 31 -10.23 -0.82 12.29
N VAL A 32 -10.82 0.28 11.81
CA VAL A 32 -10.15 1.25 10.95
C VAL A 32 -10.13 2.61 11.63
N ASP A 33 -9.25 2.75 12.61
CA ASP A 33 -8.74 4.05 13.03
C ASP A 33 -7.81 4.59 11.93
N LYS A 34 -7.90 5.88 11.60
CA LYS A 34 -6.97 6.52 10.64
C LYS A 34 -5.62 6.86 11.28
N ASP A 35 -5.45 6.65 12.58
CA ASP A 35 -4.17 6.84 13.25
C ASP A 35 -3.22 5.66 12.97
N ILE A 36 -2.19 5.92 12.18
CA ILE A 36 -1.09 4.99 11.92
C ILE A 36 -0.43 4.46 13.20
N LEU A 37 -0.35 5.26 14.26
CA LEU A 37 0.23 4.83 15.53
C LEU A 37 -0.68 3.82 16.22
N ALA A 38 -1.99 4.06 16.24
CA ALA A 38 -2.96 3.13 16.80
C ALA A 38 -2.93 1.79 16.04
N ALA A 39 -3.00 1.82 14.70
CA ALA A 39 -2.94 0.62 13.87
C ALA A 39 -1.63 -0.15 14.07
N SER A 40 -0.50 0.55 14.12
CA SER A 40 0.82 -0.07 14.33
C SER A 40 0.93 -0.70 15.71
N LYS A 41 0.47 0.00 16.77
CA LYS A 41 0.45 -0.54 18.14
C LYS A 41 -0.44 -1.78 18.24
N GLN A 42 -1.61 -1.75 17.61
CA GLN A 42 -2.54 -2.88 17.61
C GLN A 42 -1.95 -4.10 16.90
N PHE A 43 -1.36 -3.91 15.71
CA PHE A 43 -0.66 -4.98 15.01
C PHE A 43 0.48 -5.54 15.87
N ILE A 44 1.38 -4.69 16.37
CA ILE A 44 2.54 -5.12 17.17
C ILE A 44 2.11 -5.84 18.46
N ALA A 45 1.02 -5.40 19.10
CA ALA A 45 0.50 -6.02 20.31
C ALA A 45 -0.13 -7.41 20.05
N SER A 46 -0.57 -7.67 18.82
CA SER A 46 -1.13 -8.97 18.43
C SER A 46 -0.07 -10.05 18.16
N LEU A 47 1.20 -9.67 18.06
CA LEU A 47 2.32 -10.57 17.72
C LEU A 47 2.84 -11.32 18.96
N SER A 48 3.31 -12.55 18.75
CA SER A 48 4.14 -13.24 19.76
C SER A 48 5.46 -12.48 20.00
N VAL A 49 6.20 -12.86 21.04
CA VAL A 49 7.51 -12.25 21.34
C VAL A 49 8.47 -12.43 20.16
N GLU A 50 8.48 -13.61 19.55
CA GLU A 50 9.32 -13.97 18.41
C GLU A 50 8.90 -13.20 17.16
N GLN A 51 7.59 -13.16 16.88
CA GLN A 51 7.06 -12.39 15.75
C GLN A 51 7.36 -10.90 15.88
N LYS A 52 7.23 -10.35 17.09
CA LYS A 52 7.55 -8.95 17.39
C LYS A 52 9.03 -8.64 17.19
N ALA A 53 9.92 -9.55 17.58
CA ALA A 53 11.37 -9.40 17.34
C ALA A 53 11.74 -9.38 15.85
N MET A 54 10.96 -10.05 15.00
CA MET A 54 11.11 -9.97 13.54
C MET A 54 10.50 -8.69 12.96
N ALA A 55 9.31 -8.30 13.44
CA ALA A 55 8.57 -7.16 12.90
C ALA A 55 9.17 -5.80 13.30
N VAL A 56 9.75 -5.67 14.49
CA VAL A 56 10.29 -4.40 15.01
C VAL A 56 11.81 -4.51 15.14
N VAL A 57 12.52 -3.84 14.24
CA VAL A 57 13.99 -3.84 14.17
C VAL A 57 14.57 -2.47 14.51
N LYS A 58 15.87 -2.41 14.79
CA LYS A 58 16.55 -1.14 15.03
C LYS A 58 16.47 -0.21 13.82
N TYR A 59 16.11 1.07 14.03
CA TYR A 59 16.30 2.09 13.00
C TYR A 59 17.80 2.31 12.77
N SER A 60 18.28 1.90 11.61
CA SER A 60 19.68 2.06 11.18
C SER A 60 19.75 2.09 9.66
N GLN A 61 20.79 2.69 9.10
CA GLN A 61 21.02 2.64 7.65
C GLN A 61 21.13 1.19 7.16
N ALA A 62 21.80 0.31 7.91
CA ALA A 62 21.95 -1.11 7.57
C ALA A 62 20.61 -1.85 7.42
N ASN A 63 19.57 -1.43 8.13
CA ASN A 63 18.22 -1.97 7.95
C ASN A 63 17.42 -1.16 6.90
N ALA A 64 17.56 0.16 6.88
CA ALA A 64 16.81 1.03 5.97
C ALA A 64 17.11 0.73 4.49
N VAL A 65 18.31 0.27 4.16
CA VAL A 65 18.70 -0.14 2.80
C VAL A 65 18.27 -1.57 2.43
N LYS A 66 17.71 -2.35 3.36
CA LYS A 66 17.22 -3.72 3.10
C LYS A 66 15.83 -3.71 2.49
N TRP A 67 15.70 -3.02 1.36
CA TRP A 67 14.52 -2.99 0.52
C TRP A 67 14.90 -3.48 -0.87
N THR A 68 14.02 -4.25 -1.51
CA THR A 68 14.26 -4.77 -2.86
C THR A 68 12.98 -5.38 -3.45
N ASN A 69 12.79 -5.21 -4.75
CA ASN A 69 11.79 -5.93 -5.54
C ASN A 69 12.34 -7.25 -6.11
N LEU A 70 13.67 -7.45 -6.09
CA LEU A 70 14.28 -8.65 -6.68
C LEU A 70 13.87 -9.93 -5.92
N PRO A 71 13.80 -11.08 -6.61
CA PRO A 71 13.59 -12.37 -5.97
C PRO A 71 14.83 -12.74 -5.14
N CYS A 72 14.73 -12.64 -3.83
CA CYS A 72 15.85 -12.93 -2.91
C CYS A 72 15.40 -13.59 -1.60
N GLY A 73 14.17 -14.12 -1.57
CA GLY A 73 13.57 -14.70 -0.38
C GLY A 73 13.45 -13.70 0.78
N LEU A 74 13.57 -14.20 2.02
CA LEU A 74 13.46 -13.38 3.23
C LEU A 74 14.77 -12.70 3.63
N GLN A 75 15.92 -13.25 3.23
CA GLN A 75 17.24 -12.87 3.75
C GLN A 75 17.67 -11.45 3.36
N CYS A 76 17.11 -10.94 2.26
CA CYS A 76 17.39 -9.62 1.71
C CYS A 76 16.49 -8.50 2.23
N ARG A 77 15.46 -8.84 3.02
CA ARG A 77 14.51 -7.90 3.60
C ARG A 77 14.56 -8.00 5.12
N VAL A 78 14.04 -6.97 5.79
CA VAL A 78 13.76 -7.02 7.23
C VAL A 78 12.27 -7.10 7.44
N GLY A 79 11.84 -7.69 8.56
CA GLY A 79 10.43 -7.77 8.94
C GLY A 79 9.90 -9.20 9.05
N ILE A 80 8.60 -9.26 9.31
CA ILE A 80 7.84 -10.51 9.41
C ILE A 80 7.07 -10.81 8.13
N LEU A 81 7.09 -12.07 7.70
CA LEU A 81 6.40 -12.57 6.51
C LEU A 81 4.87 -12.63 6.75
N PHE A 82 4.08 -12.19 5.78
CA PHE A 82 2.63 -12.26 5.82
C PHE A 82 2.11 -13.69 5.93
N GLY A 83 2.72 -14.64 5.23
CA GLY A 83 2.40 -16.07 5.37
C GLY A 83 2.68 -16.67 6.75
N SER A 84 3.42 -15.99 7.62
CA SER A 84 3.67 -16.43 9.01
C SER A 84 2.72 -15.82 10.04
N LEU A 85 1.83 -14.93 9.60
CA LEU A 85 0.84 -14.28 10.45
C LEU A 85 -0.43 -15.12 10.55
N SER A 86 -1.09 -15.08 11.71
CA SER A 86 -2.47 -15.56 11.81
C SER A 86 -3.41 -14.68 10.97
N ALA A 87 -4.62 -15.18 10.66
CA ALA A 87 -5.60 -14.41 9.89
C ALA A 87 -5.91 -13.04 10.53
N VAL A 88 -6.00 -12.98 11.87
CA VAL A 88 -6.22 -11.73 12.62
C VAL A 88 -5.03 -10.79 12.50
N GLN A 89 -3.81 -11.31 12.65
CA GLN A 89 -2.58 -10.52 12.52
C GLN A 89 -2.41 -9.97 11.09
N LEU A 90 -2.75 -10.76 10.07
CA LEU A 90 -2.68 -10.33 8.67
C LEU A 90 -3.66 -9.19 8.37
N VAL A 91 -4.88 -9.24 8.93
CA VAL A 91 -5.85 -8.13 8.84
C VAL A 91 -5.27 -6.87 9.48
N LEU A 92 -4.66 -6.99 10.65
CA LEU A 92 -4.03 -5.85 11.34
C LEU A 92 -2.83 -5.30 10.56
N ALA A 93 -1.98 -6.14 9.96
CA ALA A 93 -0.88 -5.73 9.10
C ALA A 93 -1.37 -4.96 7.86
N LYS A 94 -2.42 -5.46 7.20
CA LYS A 94 -3.06 -4.78 6.07
C LYS A 94 -3.71 -3.45 6.49
N ASN A 95 -4.27 -3.38 7.70
CA ASN A 95 -4.79 -2.13 8.24
C ASN A 95 -3.68 -1.08 8.45
N VAL A 96 -2.49 -1.48 8.92
CA VAL A 96 -1.32 -0.59 8.99
C VAL A 96 -1.01 0.01 7.61
N ALA A 97 -0.99 -0.83 6.55
CA ALA A 97 -0.79 -0.34 5.19
C ALA A 97 -1.90 0.63 4.76
N LYS A 98 -3.17 0.29 5.04
CA LYS A 98 -4.34 1.11 4.68
C LYS A 98 -4.28 2.51 5.24
N VAL A 99 -3.83 2.66 6.49
CA VAL A 99 -3.80 3.96 7.18
C VAL A 99 -2.51 4.73 6.89
N ALA A 100 -1.44 4.06 6.45
CA ALA A 100 -0.18 4.69 6.10
C ALA A 100 -0.16 5.31 4.69
N LEU A 101 -1.04 4.85 3.80
CA LEU A 101 -0.99 5.16 2.37
C LEU A 101 -2.10 6.13 1.95
N GLY A 102 -1.96 6.70 0.76
CA GLY A 102 -2.97 7.55 0.16
C GLY A 102 -4.30 6.83 -0.04
N THR A 103 -5.39 7.58 0.07
CA THR A 103 -6.77 7.10 -0.08
C THR A 103 -7.44 7.59 -1.35
N ALA A 104 -6.69 8.23 -2.26
CA ALA A 104 -7.26 8.66 -3.53
C ALA A 104 -7.74 7.43 -4.33
N PRO A 105 -8.92 7.46 -4.97
CA PRO A 105 -9.52 6.27 -5.57
C PRO A 105 -8.59 5.58 -6.58
N GLY A 106 -8.31 4.29 -6.38
CA GLY A 106 -7.42 3.51 -7.25
C GLY A 106 -5.94 3.88 -7.12
N SER A 107 -5.53 4.40 -5.96
CA SER A 107 -4.14 4.70 -5.62
C SER A 107 -3.81 4.21 -4.20
N GLY A 108 -2.55 4.32 -3.79
CA GLY A 108 -2.18 4.06 -2.39
C GLY A 108 -2.47 2.62 -1.99
N TYR A 109 -3.35 2.44 -1.01
CA TYR A 109 -3.71 1.11 -0.51
C TYR A 109 -4.36 0.22 -1.59
N ASP A 110 -5.19 0.77 -2.47
CA ASP A 110 -5.85 0.00 -3.54
C ASP A 110 -4.81 -0.62 -4.49
N GLN A 111 -3.75 0.13 -4.79
CA GLN A 111 -2.66 -0.35 -5.64
C GLN A 111 -1.86 -1.45 -4.96
N VAL A 112 -1.55 -1.28 -3.68
CA VAL A 112 -0.83 -2.30 -2.90
C VAL A 112 -1.60 -3.61 -2.85
N MET A 113 -2.91 -3.53 -2.61
CA MET A 113 -3.77 -4.73 -2.60
C MET A 113 -3.87 -5.37 -3.97
N GLY A 114 -4.07 -4.59 -5.03
CA GLY A 114 -4.13 -5.12 -6.40
C GLY A 114 -2.81 -5.78 -6.85
N ILE A 115 -1.66 -5.24 -6.43
CA ILE A 115 -0.34 -5.84 -6.69
C ILE A 115 -0.17 -7.17 -5.92
N MET A 116 -0.56 -7.22 -4.64
CA MET A 116 -0.53 -8.47 -3.86
C MET A 116 -1.45 -9.53 -4.45
N GLU A 117 -2.64 -9.14 -4.92
CA GLU A 117 -3.59 -10.04 -5.58
C GLU A 117 -3.06 -10.55 -6.93
N ALA A 118 -2.36 -9.71 -7.68
CA ALA A 118 -1.68 -10.11 -8.91
C ALA A 118 -0.60 -11.17 -8.63
N ASP A 119 0.20 -11.00 -7.56
CA ASP A 119 1.17 -12.01 -7.13
C ASP A 119 0.50 -13.32 -6.70
N ALA A 120 -0.63 -13.25 -6.00
CA ALA A 120 -1.40 -14.45 -5.66
C ALA A 120 -1.94 -15.17 -6.91
N PHE A 121 -2.34 -14.41 -7.94
CA PHE A 121 -2.79 -14.97 -9.21
C PHE A 121 -1.64 -15.68 -9.94
N LEU A 122 -0.48 -15.03 -10.06
CA LEU A 122 0.72 -15.62 -10.68
C LEU A 122 1.19 -16.88 -9.92
N GLY A 123 1.04 -16.88 -8.60
CA GLY A 123 1.36 -18.01 -7.72
C GLY A 123 0.67 -19.33 -8.08
N LYS A 124 -0.46 -19.28 -8.78
CA LYS A 124 -1.19 -20.49 -9.26
C LYS A 124 -0.39 -21.29 -10.30
N GLY A 125 0.52 -20.63 -11.03
CA GLY A 125 1.37 -21.27 -12.04
C GLY A 125 2.88 -21.11 -11.81
N ARG A 126 3.29 -20.17 -10.94
CA ARG A 126 4.70 -19.79 -10.73
C ARG A 126 4.96 -19.69 -9.23
N LYS A 127 5.65 -20.68 -8.66
CA LYS A 127 5.78 -20.87 -7.20
C LYS A 127 6.53 -19.74 -6.48
N GLU A 128 7.24 -18.91 -7.23
CA GLU A 128 7.98 -17.76 -6.72
C GLU A 128 7.06 -16.59 -6.30
N TYR A 129 5.79 -16.62 -6.74
CA TYR A 129 4.82 -15.56 -6.52
C TYR A 129 3.78 -15.98 -5.47
N SER A 130 3.46 -15.07 -4.55
CA SER A 130 2.37 -15.24 -3.60
C SER A 130 2.10 -13.91 -2.87
N SER A 131 0.85 -13.66 -2.50
CA SER A 131 0.52 -12.57 -1.56
C SER A 131 1.07 -12.83 -0.15
N GLU A 132 1.40 -14.08 0.17
CA GLU A 132 2.02 -14.46 1.44
C GLU A 132 3.51 -14.13 1.51
N ASN A 133 4.15 -13.86 0.36
CA ASN A 133 5.58 -13.51 0.26
C ASN A 133 5.88 -12.05 0.60
N TYR A 134 4.88 -11.30 1.07
CA TYR A 134 5.02 -9.91 1.49
C TYR A 134 5.48 -9.82 2.95
N ILE A 135 6.24 -8.79 3.25
CA ILE A 135 6.86 -8.56 4.56
C ILE A 135 6.48 -7.18 5.05
N ILE A 136 6.29 -7.06 6.38
CA ILE A 136 6.16 -5.78 7.08
C ILE A 136 7.24 -5.64 8.15
N ALA A 137 7.87 -4.47 8.21
CA ALA A 137 8.84 -4.11 9.24
C ALA A 137 8.64 -2.69 9.76
N PHE A 138 8.89 -2.52 11.05
CA PHE A 138 9.03 -1.25 11.71
C PHE A 138 10.50 -1.08 12.09
N LEU A 139 11.16 -0.11 11.48
CA LEU A 139 12.49 0.34 11.87
C LEU A 139 12.29 1.37 12.97
N GLY A 140 12.66 1.02 14.18
CA GLY A 140 12.30 1.77 15.39
C GLY A 140 10.88 1.48 15.86
N VAL A 141 10.57 1.86 17.10
CA VAL A 141 9.24 1.70 17.68
C VAL A 141 8.34 2.86 17.19
N PRO A 142 7.15 2.58 16.63
CA PRO A 142 6.21 3.62 16.25
C PRO A 142 5.83 4.52 17.43
N GLY A 143 5.95 5.83 17.24
CA GLY A 143 5.67 6.82 18.29
C GLY A 143 5.35 8.21 17.74
N GLU A 144 4.78 9.03 18.61
CA GLU A 144 4.43 10.45 18.35
C GLU A 144 5.66 11.36 18.29
N LYS A 145 6.78 10.91 18.88
CA LYS A 145 8.04 11.63 18.91
C LYS A 145 9.16 10.76 18.36
N GLY A 146 10.19 11.42 17.84
CA GLY A 146 11.35 10.75 17.27
C GLY A 146 11.08 10.21 15.87
N LYS A 147 11.95 9.32 15.42
CA LYS A 147 12.00 8.84 14.04
C LYS A 147 11.81 7.33 13.98
N TRP A 148 10.91 6.89 13.12
CA TRP A 148 10.69 5.49 12.80
C TRP A 148 10.34 5.34 11.32
N GLN A 149 10.42 4.13 10.78
CA GLN A 149 10.09 3.86 9.38
C GLN A 149 9.29 2.57 9.23
N LEU A 150 8.27 2.60 8.40
CA LEU A 150 7.52 1.44 7.95
C LEU A 150 8.11 0.96 6.63
N GLN A 151 8.48 -0.32 6.57
CA GLN A 151 8.77 -1.01 5.32
C GLN A 151 7.69 -2.04 5.04
N ILE A 152 7.20 -2.06 3.80
CA ILE A 152 6.33 -3.11 3.28
C ILE A 152 6.88 -3.52 1.93
N GLY A 153 7.12 -4.81 1.70
CA GLY A 153 7.68 -5.23 0.42
C GLY A 153 7.44 -6.69 0.08
N GLY A 154 7.52 -6.98 -1.21
CA GLY A 154 7.32 -8.28 -1.84
C GLY A 154 7.94 -8.27 -3.23
N HIS A 155 7.61 -9.25 -4.07
CA HIS A 155 8.21 -9.36 -5.41
C HIS A 155 7.91 -8.14 -6.30
N HIS A 156 6.67 -7.64 -6.29
CA HIS A 156 6.29 -6.47 -7.08
C HIS A 156 6.13 -5.16 -6.28
N LEU A 157 6.61 -5.11 -5.04
CA LEU A 157 6.41 -3.95 -4.17
C LEU A 157 7.61 -3.69 -3.27
N ALA A 158 8.02 -2.43 -3.15
CA ALA A 158 8.86 -1.97 -2.06
C ALA A 158 8.39 -0.58 -1.61
N LEU A 159 7.92 -0.47 -0.38
CA LEU A 159 7.47 0.78 0.23
C LEU A 159 8.36 1.09 1.43
N ASN A 160 8.86 2.32 1.48
CA ASN A 160 9.63 2.85 2.59
C ASN A 160 9.01 4.17 3.04
N LEU A 161 8.27 4.15 4.14
CA LEU A 161 7.59 5.33 4.69
C LEU A 161 8.29 5.76 5.96
N THR A 162 8.90 6.95 5.96
CA THR A 162 9.58 7.49 7.15
C THR A 162 8.66 8.45 7.89
N PHE A 163 8.63 8.30 9.21
CA PHE A 163 7.87 9.14 10.12
C PHE A 163 8.82 9.88 11.07
N VAL A 164 8.58 11.17 11.27
CA VAL A 164 9.26 12.02 12.24
C VAL A 164 8.22 12.79 13.02
N ASP A 165 8.26 12.68 14.34
CA ASP A 165 7.36 13.36 15.27
C ASP A 165 5.87 13.20 14.88
N GLY A 166 5.47 11.94 14.66
CA GLY A 166 4.09 11.56 14.34
C GLY A 166 3.65 11.87 12.90
N LYS A 167 4.54 12.44 12.06
CA LYS A 167 4.21 12.82 10.69
C LYS A 167 4.97 11.97 9.69
N GLN A 168 4.28 11.48 8.66
CA GLN A 168 4.95 10.92 7.49
C GLN A 168 5.70 12.06 6.77
N VAL A 169 6.99 11.87 6.52
CA VAL A 169 7.88 12.87 5.90
C VAL A 169 8.55 12.37 4.62
N SER A 170 8.50 11.07 4.34
CA SER A 170 9.03 10.45 3.12
C SER A 170 8.22 9.22 2.74
N ALA A 171 8.17 8.94 1.43
CA ALA A 171 7.66 7.71 0.83
C ALA A 171 8.65 7.13 -0.20
N SER A 172 9.95 7.33 0.03
CA SER A 172 11.03 6.89 -0.87
C SER A 172 12.23 6.33 -0.09
N PRO A 173 13.02 5.42 -0.68
CA PRO A 173 12.87 4.84 -2.01
C PRO A 173 11.62 3.95 -2.11
N PHE A 174 11.02 3.83 -3.29
CA PHE A 174 9.86 2.99 -3.49
C PHE A 174 9.87 2.33 -4.87
N PHE A 175 9.15 1.22 -4.98
CA PHE A 175 8.92 0.49 -6.22
C PHE A 175 7.50 -0.08 -6.24
N MET A 176 6.83 0.03 -7.37
CA MET A 176 5.61 -0.73 -7.68
C MET A 176 5.78 -1.32 -9.08
N GLY A 177 5.62 -2.64 -9.17
CA GLY A 177 5.54 -3.39 -10.42
C GLY A 177 4.18 -4.05 -10.54
N LEU A 178 3.85 -4.51 -11.75
CA LEU A 178 2.61 -5.25 -11.97
C LEU A 178 2.80 -6.22 -13.14
N GLU A 179 2.40 -7.47 -12.91
CA GLU A 179 2.30 -8.55 -13.89
C GLU A 179 1.05 -9.38 -13.52
N PRO A 180 0.28 -9.92 -14.47
CA PRO A 180 0.43 -9.83 -15.93
C PRO A 180 -0.08 -8.48 -16.48
N PRO A 181 0.28 -8.10 -17.74
CA PRO A 181 -0.01 -6.77 -18.28
C PRO A 181 -1.51 -6.44 -18.44
N GLU A 182 -2.38 -7.44 -18.42
CA GLU A 182 -3.84 -7.28 -18.45
C GLU A 182 -4.40 -6.73 -17.13
N ASN A 183 -3.63 -6.79 -16.04
CA ASN A 183 -4.04 -6.22 -14.76
C ASN A 183 -4.02 -4.68 -14.82
N THR A 184 -5.15 -4.07 -14.45
CA THR A 184 -5.37 -2.61 -14.58
C THR A 184 -5.05 -1.82 -13.31
N THR A 185 -4.49 -2.44 -12.27
CA THR A 185 -4.18 -1.80 -10.98
C THR A 185 -3.30 -0.55 -11.14
N LEU A 186 -2.31 -0.57 -12.03
CA LEU A 186 -1.43 0.57 -12.33
C LEU A 186 -1.81 1.32 -13.61
N LYS A 187 -3.05 1.14 -14.12
CA LYS A 187 -3.46 1.73 -15.40
C LYS A 187 -3.37 3.25 -15.41
N LYS A 188 -3.74 3.93 -14.32
CA LYS A 188 -3.62 5.40 -14.22
C LYS A 188 -2.17 5.87 -14.33
N ASN A 189 -1.24 5.19 -13.65
CA ASN A 189 0.20 5.47 -13.72
C ASN A 189 0.73 5.28 -15.14
N HIS A 190 0.36 4.17 -15.77
CA HIS A 190 0.71 3.87 -17.16
C HIS A 190 0.15 4.92 -18.13
N ASP A 191 -1.16 5.18 -18.07
CA ASP A 191 -1.84 6.08 -19.00
C ASP A 191 -1.32 7.52 -18.90
N ALA A 192 -0.96 8.00 -17.70
CA ALA A 192 -0.39 9.33 -17.53
C ALA A 192 1.00 9.45 -18.22
N LEU A 193 1.82 8.39 -18.14
CA LEU A 193 3.10 8.32 -18.86
C LEU A 193 2.88 8.23 -20.38
N VAL A 194 1.92 7.42 -20.84
CA VAL A 194 1.57 7.33 -22.27
C VAL A 194 1.08 8.68 -22.80
N ALA A 195 0.22 9.38 -22.04
CA ALA A 195 -0.27 10.69 -22.41
C ALA A 195 0.85 11.74 -22.47
N LEU A 196 1.82 11.68 -21.56
CA LEU A 196 3.03 12.52 -21.62
C LEU A 196 3.82 12.23 -22.91
N LEU A 197 4.15 10.97 -23.18
CA LEU A 197 4.94 10.59 -24.36
C LEU A 197 4.22 10.93 -25.67
N GLY A 198 2.92 10.68 -25.75
CA GLY A 198 2.08 11.02 -26.90
C GLY A 198 1.88 12.52 -27.12
N SER A 199 2.19 13.36 -26.12
CA SER A 199 2.14 14.82 -26.26
C SER A 199 3.40 15.42 -26.89
N LEU A 200 4.47 14.65 -27.07
CA LEU A 200 5.74 15.11 -27.62
C LEU A 200 5.67 15.25 -29.15
N THR A 201 6.29 16.31 -29.67
CA THR A 201 6.52 16.46 -31.12
C THR A 201 7.56 15.48 -31.63
N SER A 202 7.60 15.20 -32.94
CA SER A 202 8.62 14.31 -33.54
C SER A 202 10.06 14.75 -33.20
N ASN A 203 10.33 16.06 -33.18
CA ASN A 203 11.63 16.61 -32.79
C ASN A 203 11.95 16.37 -31.31
N GLN A 204 10.95 16.45 -30.44
CA GLN A 204 11.12 16.15 -29.01
C GLN A 204 11.31 14.65 -28.77
N VAL A 205 10.59 13.79 -29.50
CA VAL A 205 10.78 12.33 -29.44
C VAL A 205 12.20 11.95 -29.86
N ALA A 206 12.70 12.54 -30.96
CA ALA A 206 14.07 12.31 -31.41
C ALA A 206 15.12 12.70 -30.35
N LYS A 207 14.89 13.79 -29.59
CA LYS A 207 15.76 14.21 -28.48
C LYS A 207 15.57 13.39 -27.20
N ALA A 208 14.37 12.88 -26.95
CA ALA A 208 14.05 12.10 -25.76
C ALA A 208 14.57 10.65 -25.84
N ARG A 209 14.66 10.09 -27.06
CA ARG A 209 15.16 8.74 -27.30
C ARG A 209 16.66 8.66 -27.02
N LEU A 210 17.05 7.71 -26.18
CA LEU A 210 18.46 7.38 -25.94
C LEU A 210 18.99 6.51 -27.07
N VAL A 211 20.29 6.65 -27.38
CA VAL A 211 20.98 5.83 -28.39
C VAL A 211 21.04 4.38 -27.94
N GLU A 212 21.36 4.17 -26.67
CA GLU A 212 21.32 2.86 -26.01
C GLU A 212 20.23 2.85 -24.95
N GLY A 213 19.44 1.78 -24.93
CA GLY A 213 18.46 1.51 -23.88
C GLY A 213 19.11 0.90 -22.65
N TYR A 214 18.36 0.86 -21.55
CA TYR A 214 18.75 0.11 -20.37
C TYR A 214 17.98 -1.23 -20.34
N GLY A 215 18.69 -2.33 -20.05
CA GLY A 215 18.06 -3.63 -19.80
C GLY A 215 17.49 -3.78 -18.38
N ASP A 216 17.87 -2.88 -17.47
CA ASP A 216 17.44 -2.85 -16.08
C ASP A 216 17.45 -1.40 -15.55
N VAL A 217 16.89 -1.16 -14.36
CA VAL A 217 16.89 0.15 -13.71
C VAL A 217 18.33 0.53 -13.33
N PHE A 218 18.82 1.65 -13.86
CA PHE A 218 20.19 2.12 -13.60
C PHE A 218 20.47 2.37 -12.11
N VAL A 219 19.49 2.90 -11.37
CA VAL A 219 19.55 3.11 -9.92
C VAL A 219 18.49 2.23 -9.24
N GLY A 220 18.81 0.94 -9.12
CA GLY A 220 17.95 -0.05 -8.46
C GLY A 220 18.20 -0.21 -6.96
N PRO A 221 17.58 -1.22 -6.33
CA PRO A 221 17.81 -1.59 -4.93
C PRO A 221 19.30 -1.68 -4.56
N GLY A 222 19.69 -1.09 -3.42
CA GLY A 222 21.07 -1.10 -2.93
C GLY A 222 22.04 -0.19 -3.69
N LYS A 223 21.58 0.57 -4.70
CA LYS A 223 22.34 1.60 -5.42
C LYS A 223 21.85 3.01 -5.08
N ASP A 224 21.29 3.20 -3.89
CA ASP A 224 20.72 4.47 -3.42
C ASP A 224 21.66 5.67 -3.68
N GLY A 225 21.12 6.71 -4.34
CA GLY A 225 21.85 7.95 -4.62
C GLY A 225 22.83 7.91 -5.80
N ALA A 226 23.05 6.76 -6.43
CA ALA A 226 24.00 6.60 -7.55
C ALA A 226 23.43 7.05 -8.91
N PHE A 227 22.76 8.21 -8.96
CA PHE A 227 22.19 8.74 -10.21
C PHE A 227 23.27 9.11 -11.23
N PRO A 228 23.02 8.96 -12.55
CA PRO A 228 23.96 9.39 -13.57
C PRO A 228 24.33 10.87 -13.45
N ASN A 229 25.63 11.17 -13.46
CA ASN A 229 26.13 12.55 -13.47
C ASN A 229 25.85 13.24 -14.82
N VAL A 230 25.94 12.48 -15.91
CA VAL A 230 25.58 12.96 -17.26
C VAL A 230 24.07 12.88 -17.43
N LYS A 231 23.45 14.02 -17.75
CA LYS A 231 22.01 14.09 -18.03
C LYS A 231 21.78 13.94 -19.53
N VAL A 232 20.93 12.99 -19.89
CA VAL A 232 20.56 12.66 -21.28
C VAL A 232 19.06 12.80 -21.47
N GLY A 233 18.62 12.95 -22.72
CA GLY A 233 17.21 13.07 -23.08
C GLY A 233 16.67 14.50 -23.14
N LEU A 234 15.35 14.64 -23.11
CA LEU A 234 14.66 15.90 -23.29
C LEU A 234 14.55 16.69 -21.98
N LYS A 235 15.14 17.89 -21.93
CA LYS A 235 15.07 18.76 -20.74
C LYS A 235 13.64 19.24 -20.50
N GLY A 236 13.10 18.98 -19.31
CA GLY A 236 11.73 19.38 -18.93
C GLY A 236 11.43 20.87 -19.10
N SER A 237 12.43 21.75 -18.98
CA SER A 237 12.26 23.20 -19.19
C SER A 237 11.90 23.57 -20.63
N SER A 238 12.25 22.73 -21.61
CA SER A 238 11.94 22.91 -23.03
C SER A 238 10.53 22.45 -23.43
N LEU A 239 9.80 21.84 -22.50
CA LEU A 239 8.42 21.43 -22.73
C LEU A 239 7.47 22.63 -22.72
N THR A 240 6.41 22.55 -23.51
CA THR A 240 5.31 23.53 -23.45
C THR A 240 4.60 23.45 -22.10
N ALA A 241 3.82 24.49 -21.74
CA ALA A 241 3.02 24.47 -20.52
C ALA A 241 2.08 23.24 -20.45
N ARG A 242 1.47 22.85 -21.58
CA ARG A 242 0.60 21.66 -21.67
C ARG A 242 1.36 20.36 -21.42
N GLN A 243 2.56 20.23 -21.97
CA GLN A 243 3.42 19.06 -21.75
C GLN A 243 3.94 19.00 -20.32
N LYS A 244 4.32 20.14 -19.73
CA LYS A 244 4.72 20.22 -18.30
C LYS A 244 3.57 19.76 -17.41
N ALA A 245 2.34 20.17 -17.68
CA ALA A 245 1.18 19.69 -16.92
C ALA A 245 1.04 18.15 -16.99
N LYS A 246 1.36 17.52 -18.12
CA LYS A 246 1.40 16.04 -18.24
C LYS A 246 2.55 15.39 -17.47
N VAL A 247 3.70 16.06 -17.36
CA VAL A 247 4.78 15.60 -16.46
C VAL A 247 4.30 15.61 -15.01
N ILE A 248 3.67 16.71 -14.58
CA ILE A 248 3.14 16.83 -13.21
C ILE A 248 2.06 15.79 -12.93
N ASP A 249 1.14 15.57 -13.88
CA ASP A 249 0.11 14.53 -13.78
C ASP A 249 0.73 13.13 -13.64
N ALA A 250 1.73 12.80 -14.47
CA ALA A 250 2.44 11.53 -14.37
C ALA A 250 3.14 11.36 -13.00
N ILE A 251 3.83 12.39 -12.50
CA ILE A 251 4.44 12.37 -11.16
C ILE A 251 3.38 12.16 -10.07
N LEU A 252 2.25 12.86 -10.17
CA LEU A 252 1.17 12.79 -9.18
C LEU A 252 0.63 11.36 -9.01
N GLN A 253 0.46 10.61 -10.11
CA GLN A 253 -0.02 9.22 -10.04
C GLN A 253 0.90 8.31 -9.21
N TRP A 254 2.20 8.59 -9.16
CA TRP A 254 3.15 7.86 -8.33
C TRP A 254 3.22 8.40 -6.90
N VAL A 255 3.06 9.72 -6.71
CA VAL A 255 3.11 10.36 -5.40
C VAL A 255 1.91 10.03 -4.52
N HIS A 256 0.76 9.71 -5.12
CA HIS A 256 -0.45 9.26 -4.40
C HIS A 256 -0.30 7.93 -3.64
N ILE A 257 0.85 7.25 -3.74
CA ILE A 257 1.18 6.15 -2.82
C ILE A 257 1.29 6.64 -1.37
N ALA A 258 1.82 7.86 -1.16
CA ALA A 258 1.94 8.48 0.16
C ALA A 258 0.59 9.01 0.65
N ASN A 259 0.44 9.20 1.97
CA ASN A 259 -0.75 9.87 2.50
C ASN A 259 -0.90 11.29 1.92
N GLU A 260 -2.11 11.85 1.96
CA GLU A 260 -2.47 13.08 1.25
C GLU A 260 -1.63 14.28 1.68
N ALA A 261 -1.33 14.38 2.98
CA ALA A 261 -0.49 15.45 3.51
C ALA A 261 0.94 15.36 2.95
N THR A 262 1.54 14.17 2.96
CA THR A 262 2.89 13.93 2.42
C THR A 262 2.91 14.11 0.91
N ALA A 263 1.90 13.59 0.20
CA ALA A 263 1.75 13.75 -1.23
C ALA A 263 1.72 15.24 -1.61
N LYS A 264 0.92 16.05 -0.91
CA LYS A 264 0.86 17.50 -1.10
C LYS A 264 2.22 18.16 -0.88
N GLU A 265 2.94 17.82 0.19
CA GLU A 265 4.28 18.38 0.44
C GLU A 265 5.31 17.95 -0.63
N ILE A 266 5.26 16.70 -1.10
CA ILE A 266 6.12 16.24 -2.20
C ILE A 266 5.82 17.03 -3.48
N MET A 267 4.54 17.23 -3.81
CA MET A 267 4.14 17.94 -5.03
C MET A 267 4.57 19.41 -5.06
N LYS A 268 4.77 20.06 -3.90
CA LYS A 268 5.32 21.43 -3.85
C LYS A 268 6.73 21.56 -4.45
N LYS A 269 7.47 20.45 -4.57
CA LYS A 269 8.80 20.44 -5.21
C LYS A 269 8.73 20.54 -6.74
N TYR A 270 7.54 20.30 -7.31
CA TYR A 270 7.31 20.24 -8.76
C TYR A 270 6.34 21.33 -9.25
N SER A 271 5.75 22.10 -8.34
CA SER A 271 4.88 23.25 -8.62
C SER A 271 5.67 24.52 -8.87
#